data_AF-A0A972IRU9-F1
#
_entry.id   AF-A0A972IRU9-F1
#
_cell.length_a   1.000
_cell.length_b   1.000
_cell.length_c   1.000
_cell.angle_alpha   90.00
_cell.angle_beta   90.00
_cell.angle_gamma   90.00
#
_symmetry.space_group_name_H-M   'P 1'
#
loop_
_entity.id
_entity.type
_entity.pdbx_description
1 polymer ?
#
loop_
_entity_poly.entity_id
_entity_poly.type
_entity_poly.pdbx_seq_one_letter_code
_entity_poly.pdbx_strand_id
1 'polypeptide(L)'
;MSNFLTRTLSAIVFTAVMVFGLIWDRTLFGALFAVILWLALQEFYRMALGTRFLLQQKLGLVTGVLAFFVVACHYFFDWSLAWAVLP
;
A
#
# COMPACT_ATOMS: atom_id res chain seq x y z
N MET A 1 3.11 19.25 -25.25
CA MET A 1 2.39 18.11 -24.63
C MET A 1 2.95 16.78 -25.17
N SER A 2 4.18 16.42 -24.82
CA SER A 2 4.88 15.23 -25.35
C SER A 2 4.76 13.98 -24.47
N ASN A 3 4.09 14.07 -23.30
CA ASN A 3 4.12 13.02 -22.27
C ASN A 3 2.84 12.17 -22.19
N PHE A 4 1.96 12.23 -23.21
CA PHE A 4 0.79 11.36 -23.24
C PHE A 4 1.22 9.89 -23.37
N LEU A 5 2.17 9.64 -24.26
CA LEU A 5 2.68 8.30 -24.55
C LEU A 5 3.39 7.70 -23.34
N THR A 6 4.27 8.45 -22.67
CA THR A 6 4.98 7.99 -21.46
C THR A 6 4.05 7.73 -20.28
N ARG A 7 3.03 8.57 -20.07
CA ARG A 7 2.03 8.38 -19.01
C ARG A 7 1.15 7.15 -19.24
N THR A 8 0.76 6.90 -20.49
CA THR A 8 -0.04 5.73 -20.82
C THR A 8 0.78 4.44 -20.72
N LEU A 9 2.03 4.45 -21.20
CA LEU A 9 2.94 3.31 -21.08
C LEU A 9 3.23 2.97 -19.62
N SER A 10 3.51 3.96 -18.76
CA SER A 10 3.77 3.69 -17.34
C SER A 10 2.55 3.11 -16.62
N ALA A 11 1.34 3.59 -16.93
CA ALA A 11 0.10 3.04 -16.40
C ALA A 11 -0.14 1.59 -16.87
N ILE A 12 0.12 1.28 -18.14
CA ILE A 12 0.00 -0.08 -18.68
C ILE A 12 1.00 -1.02 -17.99
N VAL A 13 2.27 -0.62 -17.90
CA VAL A 13 3.31 -1.43 -17.26
C VAL A 13 2.98 -1.69 -15.79
N PHE A 14 2.57 -0.66 -15.06
CA PHE A 14 2.14 -0.79 -13.67
C PHE A 14 0.98 -1.78 -13.53
N THR A 15 -0.05 -1.64 -14.38
CA THR A 15 -1.21 -2.54 -14.37
C THR A 15 -0.80 -3.99 -14.66
N ALA A 16 0.05 -4.20 -15.66
CA ALA A 16 0.56 -5.53 -15.99
C ALA A 16 1.30 -6.15 -14.80
N VAL A 17 2.22 -5.42 -14.16
CA VAL A 17 2.97 -5.89 -12.98
C VAL A 17 2.03 -6.26 -11.84
N MET A 18 0.99 -5.46 -11.59
CA MET A 18 -0.02 -5.76 -10.56
C MET A 18 -0.79 -7.05 -10.86
N VAL A 19 -1.24 -7.23 -12.10
CA VAL A 19 -1.98 -8.43 -12.51
C VAL A 19 -1.09 -9.68 -12.45
N PHE A 20 0.14 -9.57 -12.94
CA PHE A 20 1.11 -10.68 -12.87
C PHE A 20 1.44 -11.06 -11.42
N GLY A 21 1.65 -10.07 -10.54
CA GLY A 21 1.86 -10.31 -9.12
C GLY A 21 0.70 -11.07 -8.49
N LEU A 22 -0.54 -10.70 -8.84
CA LEU A 22 -1.74 -11.35 -8.34
C LEU A 22 -1.89 -12.81 -8.79
N ILE A 23 -1.50 -13.12 -10.03
CA ILE A 23 -1.62 -14.48 -10.60
C ILE A 23 -0.49 -15.40 -10.08
N TRP A 24 0.73 -14.87 -9.94
CA TRP A 24 1.91 -15.68 -9.61
C TRP A 24 1.94 -16.14 -8.15
N ASP A 25 1.92 -15.18 -7.22
CA ASP A 25 1.99 -15.48 -5.81
C ASP A 25 1.35 -14.36 -4.98
N ARG A 26 0.42 -14.76 -4.10
CA ARG A 26 -0.40 -13.83 -3.32
C ARG A 26 0.44 -13.00 -2.33
N THR A 27 1.54 -13.55 -1.83
CA THR A 27 2.43 -12.86 -0.89
C THR A 27 3.28 -11.80 -1.61
N LEU A 28 3.74 -12.10 -2.82
CA LEU A 28 4.41 -11.15 -3.71
C LEU A 28 3.50 -9.97 -4.06
N PHE A 29 2.24 -10.25 -4.41
CA PHE A 29 1.25 -9.19 -4.62
C PHE A 29 1.05 -8.33 -3.37
N GLY A 30 0.90 -8.97 -2.20
CA GLY A 30 0.75 -8.27 -0.93
C GLY A 30 1.93 -7.35 -0.61
N ALA A 31 3.16 -7.82 -0.82
CA ALA A 31 4.37 -7.02 -0.63
C ALA A 31 4.42 -5.81 -1.58
N LEU A 32 4.11 -6.01 -2.86
CA LEU A 32 4.10 -4.95 -3.86
C LEU A 32 3.01 -3.91 -3.54
N PHE A 33 1.84 -4.36 -3.12
CA PHE A 33 0.75 -3.51 -2.66
C PHE A 33 1.11 -2.72 -1.40
N ALA A 34 1.83 -3.31 -0.45
CA ALA A 34 2.32 -2.62 0.75
C ALA A 34 3.23 -1.43 0.39
N VAL A 35 4.13 -1.61 -0.58
CA VAL A 35 5.01 -0.55 -1.06
C VAL A 35 4.22 0.59 -1.70
N ILE A 36 3.24 0.26 -2.55
CA ILE A 36 2.36 1.26 -3.17
C ILE A 36 1.58 2.03 -2.11
N LEU A 37 1.01 1.31 -1.13
CA LEU A 37 0.23 1.90 -0.05
C LEU A 37 1.10 2.84 0.81
N TRP A 38 2.32 2.43 1.15
CA TRP A 38 3.28 3.29 1.85
C TRP A 38 3.52 4.60 1.11
N LEU A 39 3.84 4.52 -0.19
CA LEU A 39 4.14 5.69 -1.01
C LEU A 39 2.92 6.60 -1.18
N ALA A 40 1.75 6.02 -1.45
CA ALA A 40 0.50 6.77 -1.60
C ALA A 40 0.11 7.49 -0.31
N LEU A 41 0.24 6.81 0.84
CA LEU A 41 -0.11 7.37 2.14
C LEU A 41 0.89 8.45 2.56
N GLN A 42 2.18 8.25 2.29
CA GLN A 42 3.22 9.27 2.49
C GLN A 42 2.90 10.54 1.70
N GLU A 43 2.55 10.39 0.42
CA GLU A 43 2.25 11.53 -0.44
C GLU A 43 0.95 12.22 -0.02
N PHE A 44 -0.09 11.45 0.30
CA PHE A 44 -1.35 11.96 0.82
C PHE A 44 -1.14 12.79 2.09
N TYR A 45 -0.38 12.27 3.06
CA TYR A 45 -0.10 13.00 4.30
C TYR A 45 0.67 14.29 4.06
N ARG A 46 1.63 14.28 3.13
CA ARG A 46 2.39 15.46 2.75
C ARG A 46 1.50 16.54 2.15
N MET A 47 0.54 16.17 1.29
CA MET A 47 -0.42 17.11 0.71
C MET A 47 -1.45 17.60 1.73
N ALA A 48 -1.95 16.73 2.61
CA ALA A 48 -3.07 17.03 3.51
C ALA A 48 -2.68 17.82 4.77
N LEU A 49 -1.54 17.48 5.41
CA LEU A 49 -1.14 18.06 6.71
C LEU A 49 0.06 19.02 6.62
N GLY A 50 0.71 19.12 5.45
CA GLY A 50 1.90 19.96 5.28
C GLY A 50 3.07 19.57 6.19
N THR A 51 3.98 20.50 6.50
CA THR A 51 5.19 20.23 7.30
C THR A 51 5.01 20.37 8.81
N ARG A 52 3.86 20.87 9.28
CA ARG A 52 3.67 21.21 10.71
C ARG A 52 3.36 20.00 11.59
N PHE A 53 2.80 18.93 11.02
CA PHE A 53 2.31 17.76 11.76
C PHE A 53 3.08 16.46 11.43
N LEU A 54 4.41 16.54 11.31
CA LEU A 54 5.26 15.39 10.94
C LEU A 54 5.08 14.16 11.86
N LEU A 55 4.82 14.39 13.14
CA LEU A 55 4.67 13.31 14.12
C LEU A 55 3.35 12.56 13.93
N GLN A 56 2.25 13.28 13.67
CA GLN A 56 0.96 12.67 13.31
C GLN A 56 1.02 11.94 11.97
N GLN A 57 1.73 12.49 10.98
CA GLN A 57 1.92 11.82 9.70
C GLN A 57 2.67 10.50 9.85
N LYS A 58 3.78 10.49 10.62
CA LYS A 58 4.51 9.24 10.89
C LYS A 58 3.66 8.22 11.62
N LEU A 59 2.90 8.64 12.64
CA LEU A 59 2.02 7.74 13.39
C LEU A 59 0.94 7.15 12.48
N GLY A 60 0.25 7.98 11.70
CA GLY A 60 -0.78 7.54 10.75
C GLY A 60 -0.24 6.61 9.67
N LEU A 61 0.99 6.85 9.23
CA LEU A 61 1.66 6.03 8.23
C LEU A 61 2.05 4.66 8.80
N VAL A 62 2.60 4.64 10.02
CA VAL A 62 2.92 3.39 10.74
C VAL A 62 1.64 2.59 11.04
N THR A 63 0.56 3.22 11.49
CA THR A 63 -0.72 2.51 11.73
C THR A 63 -1.35 1.99 10.45
N GLY A 64 -1.34 2.76 9.35
CA GLY A 64 -1.88 2.30 8.07
C GLY A 64 -1.13 1.07 7.53
N VAL A 65 0.19 1.06 7.67
CA VAL A 65 1.04 -0.05 7.24
C VAL A 65 0.87 -1.27 8.15
N LEU A 66 0.82 -1.07 9.47
CA LEU A 66 0.51 -2.13 10.43
C LEU A 66 -0.86 -2.76 10.16
N ALA A 67 -1.89 -1.96 9.93
CA ALA A 67 -3.22 -2.45 9.61
C ALA A 67 -3.21 -3.32 8.35
N PHE A 68 -2.48 -2.90 7.30
CA PHE A 68 -2.30 -3.72 6.10
C PHE A 68 -1.60 -5.05 6.41
N PHE A 69 -0.52 -5.05 7.20
CA PHE A 69 0.19 -6.28 7.56
C PHE A 69 -0.66 -7.23 8.42
N VAL A 70 -1.46 -6.71 9.35
CA VAL A 70 -2.37 -7.53 10.17
C VAL A 70 -3.40 -8.24 9.28
N VAL A 71 -4.01 -7.52 8.35
CA VAL A 71 -4.96 -8.08 7.38
C VAL A 71 -4.27 -9.07 6.44
N ALA A 72 -3.09 -8.72 5.93
CA ALA A 72 -2.29 -9.58 5.07
C ALA A 72 -1.90 -10.89 5.77
N CYS A 73 -1.44 -10.84 7.02
CA CYS A 73 -1.12 -12.03 7.81
C CYS A 73 -2.32 -12.95 8.01
N HIS A 74 -3.51 -12.39 8.21
CA HIS A 74 -4.73 -13.18 8.30
C HIS A 74 -5.05 -13.90 7.00
N TYR A 75 -5.08 -13.18 5.89
CA TYR A 75 -5.46 -13.74 4.59
C TYR A 75 -4.39 -14.64 3.96
N PHE A 76 -3.11 -14.44 4.27
CA PHE A 76 -2.01 -15.24 3.70
C PHE A 76 -1.56 -16.40 4.58
N PHE A 77 -1.65 -16.26 5.91
CA PHE A 77 -1.15 -17.28 6.85
C PHE A 77 -2.26 -17.93 7.69
N ASP A 78 -3.54 -17.65 7.41
CA ASP A 78 -4.70 -18.14 8.18
C ASP A 78 -4.60 -17.84 9.68
N TRP A 79 -3.86 -16.78 10.03
CA TRP A 79 -3.67 -16.41 11.43
C TRP A 79 -4.99 -15.92 12.00
N SER A 80 -5.52 -16.63 13.00
CA SER A 80 -6.66 -16.17 13.80
C SER A 80 -6.45 -14.73 14.28
N LEU A 81 -7.27 -13.80 13.77
CA LEU A 81 -7.31 -12.39 14.18
C LEU A 81 -8.14 -12.16 15.46
N ALA A 82 -8.51 -13.22 16.17
CA ALA A 82 -9.35 -13.13 17.37
C ALA A 82 -8.74 -12.23 18.47
N TRP A 83 -7.43 -11.98 18.42
CA TRP A 83 -6.72 -11.10 19.34
C TRP A 83 -6.55 -9.66 18.83
N ALA A 84 -6.74 -9.41 17.54
CA ALA A 84 -6.51 -8.10 16.91
C ALA A 84 -7.81 -7.30 16.70
N VAL A 85 -8.94 -8.00 16.55
CA VAL A 85 -10.27 -7.39 16.64
C VAL A 85 -10.63 -7.32 18.12
N LEU A 86 -10.33 -6.20 18.77
CA LEU A 86 -10.94 -5.90 20.06
C LEU A 86 -12.48 -5.94 19.90
N PRO A 87 -13.22 -6.60 20.80
CA PRO A 87 -14.69 -6.56 20.80
C PRO A 87 -15.23 -5.14 20.90
#